data_AF-A0A7V8BXX5-F1
#
_entry.id   AF-A0A7V8BXX5-F1
#
_cell.length_a   1.000
_cell.length_b   1.000
_cell.length_c   1.000
_cell.angle_alpha   90.00
_cell.angle_beta   90.00
_cell.angle_gamma   90.00
#
_symmetry.space_group_name_H-M   'P 1'
#
loop_
_entity.id
_entity.type
_entity.pdbx_description
1 polymer ?
#
loop_
_entity_poly.entity_id
_entity_poly.type
_entity_poly.pdbx_seq_one_letter_code
_entity_poly.pdbx_strand_id
1 'polypeptide(L)'
;MRAIALAVLWGLTFAAAHAAEPGRTPLPAIAIEKPGQCVEAKDVMRRDHMKLLKHQRDKTLHEGIRTKKHSLNECIACHASQKTGTVLGKDGFCQSCHDYAAVKPDCWDCHQPKPGQKTAGARP
;
A
#
# COMPACT_ATOMS: atom_id res chain seq x y z
N MET A 1 -5.14 1.08 -61.91
CA MET A 1 -5.73 0.02 -61.05
C MET A 1 -4.74 -1.13 -60.99
N ARG A 2 -4.43 -1.64 -59.78
CA ARG A 2 -3.54 -2.79 -59.48
C ARG A 2 -2.02 -2.56 -59.44
N ALA A 3 -1.53 -1.59 -58.67
CA ALA A 3 -0.12 -1.63 -58.21
C ALA A 3 0.24 -0.75 -57.00
N ILE A 4 -0.74 -0.11 -56.34
CA ILE A 4 -0.46 0.79 -55.19
C ILE A 4 -1.32 0.37 -54.00
N ALA A 5 -1.35 -0.93 -53.71
CA ALA A 5 -2.09 -1.52 -52.60
C ALA A 5 -1.19 -2.43 -51.72
N LEU A 6 0.12 -2.21 -51.74
CA LEU A 6 1.09 -3.01 -50.98
C LEU A 6 2.05 -2.18 -50.10
N ALA A 7 1.80 -0.88 -49.95
CA ALA A 7 2.61 0.01 -49.09
C ALA A 7 1.97 0.33 -47.73
N VAL A 8 0.92 -0.40 -47.32
CA VAL A 8 0.20 -0.14 -46.06
C VAL A 8 0.46 -1.23 -45.00
N LEU A 9 1.23 -2.28 -45.31
CA LEU A 9 1.36 -3.46 -44.43
C LEU A 9 2.71 -3.65 -43.73
N TRP A 10 3.58 -2.64 -43.66
CA TRP A 10 4.91 -2.77 -43.02
C TRP A 10 5.26 -1.66 -42.01
N GLY A 11 4.25 -1.04 -41.40
CA GLY A 11 4.45 0.03 -40.40
C GLY A 11 3.95 -0.29 -38.98
N LEU A 12 3.58 -1.55 -38.69
CA LEU A 12 2.77 -1.89 -37.49
C LEU A 12 3.45 -2.86 -36.50
N THR A 13 4.78 -2.91 -36.43
CA THR A 13 5.47 -3.85 -35.53
C THR A 13 6.64 -3.25 -34.78
N PHE A 14 6.45 -2.15 -34.05
CA PHE A 14 7.39 -1.75 -32.99
C PHE A 14 6.68 -1.10 -31.80
N ALA A 15 5.62 -1.75 -31.31
CA ALA A 15 5.23 -1.60 -29.90
C ALA A 15 6.16 -2.51 -29.09
N ALA A 16 7.39 -2.04 -28.84
CA ALA A 16 8.31 -2.71 -27.93
C ALA A 16 7.66 -2.75 -26.54
N ALA A 17 7.20 -3.93 -26.16
CA ALA A 17 6.83 -4.23 -24.78
C ALA A 17 8.07 -3.99 -23.91
N HIS A 18 8.12 -2.85 -23.24
CA HIS A 18 9.08 -2.59 -22.18
C HIS A 18 8.65 -3.43 -20.98
N ALA A 19 8.95 -4.73 -21.02
CA ALA A 19 9.02 -5.51 -19.80
C ALA A 19 10.11 -4.86 -18.96
N ALA A 20 9.71 -4.26 -17.82
CA ALA A 20 10.67 -3.72 -16.88
C ALA A 20 11.55 -4.89 -16.40
N GLU A 21 12.83 -4.87 -16.77
CA GLU A 21 13.83 -5.78 -16.23
C GLU A 21 13.74 -5.75 -14.69
N PRO A 22 13.70 -6.91 -14.01
CA PRO A 22 13.67 -6.92 -12.56
C PRO A 22 14.92 -6.20 -12.06
N GLY A 23 14.71 -5.03 -11.46
CA GLY A 23 15.80 -4.22 -10.92
C GLY A 23 16.64 -5.04 -9.94
N ARG A 24 17.94 -4.76 -9.88
CA ARG A 24 18.89 -5.46 -9.00
C ARG A 24 18.54 -5.37 -7.49
N THR A 25 17.61 -4.48 -7.13
CA THR A 25 17.14 -4.28 -5.75
C THR A 25 15.83 -5.02 -5.54
N PRO A 26 15.76 -5.98 -4.60
CA PRO A 26 14.50 -6.63 -4.22
C PRO A 26 13.47 -5.59 -3.80
N LEU A 27 12.28 -5.62 -4.38
CA LEU A 27 11.18 -4.74 -4.01
C LEU A 27 10.34 -5.36 -2.90
N PRO A 28 9.66 -4.55 -2.07
CA PRO A 28 8.72 -5.08 -1.10
C PRO A 28 7.55 -5.78 -1.79
N ALA A 29 7.03 -6.83 -1.15
CA ALA A 29 5.82 -7.51 -1.53
C ALA A 29 4.61 -6.63 -1.19
N ILE A 30 3.82 -6.28 -2.21
CA ILE A 30 2.63 -5.44 -2.07
C ILE A 30 1.41 -6.31 -2.39
N ALA A 31 0.78 -6.84 -1.34
CA ALA A 31 -0.51 -7.53 -1.44
C ALA A 31 -1.64 -6.61 -0.94
N ILE A 32 -2.63 -6.37 -1.79
CA ILE A 32 -3.87 -5.68 -1.40
C ILE A 32 -4.96 -6.73 -1.28
N GLU A 33 -5.18 -7.16 -0.06
CA GLU A 33 -6.05 -8.29 0.31
C GLU A 33 -7.54 -7.94 0.16
N LYS A 34 -7.89 -6.66 0.29
CA LYS A 34 -9.23 -6.15 -0.04
C LYS A 34 -9.13 -4.91 -0.94
N PRO A 35 -9.32 -5.06 -2.26
CA PRO A 35 -9.27 -3.93 -3.18
C PRO A 35 -10.48 -3.00 -2.99
N GLY A 36 -10.30 -1.72 -3.32
CA GLY A 36 -11.31 -0.69 -3.17
C GLY A 36 -10.77 0.68 -3.58
N GLN A 37 -11.49 1.74 -3.22
CA GLN A 37 -10.99 3.10 -3.42
C GLN A 37 -9.76 3.33 -2.53
N CYS A 38 -8.62 3.62 -3.17
CA CYS A 38 -7.38 3.94 -2.47
C CYS A 38 -7.51 5.30 -1.77
N VAL A 39 -6.91 5.40 -0.58
CA VAL A 39 -6.95 6.64 0.22
C VAL A 39 -6.23 7.81 -0.44
N GLU A 40 -5.21 7.52 -1.25
CA GLU A 40 -4.42 8.48 -2.04
C GLU A 40 -3.76 7.74 -3.23
N ALA A 41 -3.07 8.47 -4.11
CA ALA A 41 -2.29 7.89 -5.20
C ALA A 41 -1.06 7.09 -4.70
N LYS A 42 -0.60 6.12 -5.49
CA LYS A 42 0.51 5.21 -5.12
C LYS A 42 1.81 5.94 -4.80
N ASP A 43 2.11 6.98 -5.57
CA ASP A 43 3.33 7.77 -5.44
C ASP A 43 3.30 8.65 -4.17
N VAL A 44 2.13 9.18 -3.81
CA VAL A 44 1.88 9.84 -2.52
C VAL A 44 2.05 8.86 -1.37
N MET A 45 1.47 7.65 -1.45
CA MET A 45 1.63 6.64 -0.39
C MET A 45 3.09 6.25 -0.19
N ARG A 46 3.85 6.00 -1.25
CA ARG A 46 5.27 5.68 -1.13
C ARG A 46 6.09 6.77 -0.44
N ARG A 47 5.82 8.05 -0.74
CA ARG A 47 6.60 9.18 -0.21
C ARG A 47 6.14 9.67 1.16
N ASP A 48 4.83 9.69 1.39
CA ASP A 48 4.23 10.48 2.46
C ASP A 48 3.39 9.66 3.46
N HIS A 49 3.21 8.34 3.28
CA HIS A 49 2.38 7.55 4.20
C HIS A 49 2.81 7.71 5.67
N MET A 50 4.12 7.78 5.97
CA MET A 50 4.59 7.98 7.34
C MET A 50 4.24 9.35 7.90
N LYS A 51 4.17 10.41 7.09
CA LYS A 51 3.75 11.74 7.54
C LYS A 51 2.27 11.73 7.89
N LEU A 52 1.45 11.13 7.04
CA LEU A 52 0.02 10.97 7.26
C LEU A 52 -0.27 10.17 8.53
N LEU A 53 0.43 9.05 8.72
CA LEU A 53 0.27 8.19 9.90
C LEU A 53 0.75 8.86 11.18
N LYS A 54 1.88 9.59 11.16
CA LYS A 54 2.38 10.35 12.33
C LYS A 54 1.40 11.44 12.75
N HIS A 55 0.91 12.23 11.79
CA HIS A 55 -0.09 13.25 12.05
C HIS A 55 -1.36 12.66 12.66
N GLN A 56 -1.85 11.56 12.09
CA GLN A 56 -3.04 10.91 12.59
C GLN A 56 -2.84 10.26 13.97
N ARG A 57 -1.65 9.73 14.23
CA ARG A 57 -1.25 9.21 15.54
C ARG A 57 -1.29 10.30 16.59
N ASP A 58 -0.65 11.43 16.35
CA ASP A 58 -0.54 12.52 17.33
C ASP A 58 -1.94 13.11 17.62
N LYS A 59 -2.77 13.30 16.58
CA LYS A 59 -4.19 13.66 16.75
C LYS A 59 -4.96 12.66 17.60
N THR A 60 -4.78 11.36 17.37
CA THR A 60 -5.53 10.32 18.07
C THR A 60 -5.09 10.17 19.52
N LEU A 61 -3.78 10.16 19.77
CA LEU A 61 -3.19 9.82 21.07
C LEU A 61 -2.99 11.04 21.97
N HIS A 62 -2.59 12.19 21.43
CA HIS A 62 -2.34 13.39 22.22
C HIS A 62 -3.56 14.31 22.28
N GLU A 63 -4.30 14.45 21.18
CA GLU A 63 -5.44 15.38 21.10
C GLU A 63 -6.80 14.67 21.27
N GLY A 64 -6.84 13.33 21.23
CA GLY A 64 -8.07 12.54 21.33
C GLY A 64 -8.98 12.61 20.09
N ILE A 65 -8.54 13.23 18.99
CA ILE A 65 -9.30 13.43 17.76
C ILE A 65 -9.23 12.15 16.91
N ARG A 66 -10.38 11.51 16.67
CA ARG A 66 -10.51 10.27 15.90
C ARG A 66 -11.29 10.48 14.61
N THR A 67 -10.57 10.61 13.50
CA THR A 67 -11.13 10.74 12.15
C THR A 67 -10.87 9.48 11.32
N LYS A 68 -11.72 9.19 10.34
CA LYS A 68 -11.55 8.01 9.48
C LYS A 68 -10.39 8.15 8.48
N LYS A 69 -10.27 9.32 7.85
CA LYS A 69 -9.23 9.56 6.82
C LYS A 69 -7.84 9.35 7.42
N HIS A 70 -7.02 8.53 6.73
CA HIS A 70 -5.67 8.12 7.12
C HIS A 70 -5.54 7.44 8.49
N SER A 71 -6.63 6.95 9.07
CA SER A 71 -6.55 6.20 10.32
C SER A 71 -5.92 4.84 10.13
N LEU A 72 -5.13 4.42 11.13
CA LEU A 72 -4.50 3.10 11.18
C LEU A 72 -5.52 1.97 10.98
N ASN A 73 -6.70 2.07 11.60
CA ASN A 73 -7.75 1.06 11.52
C ASN A 73 -8.28 0.87 10.10
N GLU A 74 -8.50 1.97 9.36
CA GLU A 74 -8.97 1.89 7.97
C GLU A 74 -7.88 1.31 7.06
N CYS A 75 -6.60 1.62 7.30
CA CYS A 75 -5.48 0.99 6.58
C CYS A 75 -5.44 -0.53 6.82
N ILE A 76 -5.51 -0.95 8.08
CA ILE A 76 -5.47 -2.37 8.48
C ILE A 76 -6.68 -3.14 7.92
N ALA A 77 -7.85 -2.50 7.84
CA ALA A 77 -9.08 -3.14 7.34
C ALA A 77 -8.93 -3.69 5.91
N CYS A 78 -8.11 -3.02 5.08
CA CYS A 78 -7.82 -3.42 3.70
C CYS A 78 -6.50 -4.18 3.52
N HIS A 79 -5.47 -3.83 4.29
CA HIS A 79 -4.10 -4.34 4.09
C HIS A 79 -3.73 -5.54 4.95
N ALA A 80 -4.50 -5.87 5.99
CA ALA A 80 -4.22 -7.06 6.76
C ALA A 80 -4.44 -8.31 5.90
N SER A 81 -3.55 -9.29 6.05
CA SER A 81 -3.70 -10.59 5.40
C SER A 81 -5.04 -11.21 5.76
N GLN A 82 -5.76 -11.76 4.78
CA GLN A 82 -6.95 -12.55 5.06
C GLN A 82 -6.64 -13.86 5.79
N LYS A 83 -5.39 -14.35 5.70
CA LYS A 83 -4.96 -15.60 6.35
C LYS A 83 -4.59 -15.39 7.82
N THR A 84 -3.77 -14.37 8.10
CA THR A 84 -3.23 -14.14 9.46
C THR A 84 -3.98 -13.06 10.22
N GLY A 85 -4.77 -12.22 9.54
CA GLY A 85 -5.46 -11.10 10.15
C GLY A 85 -4.51 -10.05 10.73
N THR A 86 -3.31 -9.90 10.17
CA THR A 86 -2.34 -8.86 10.57
C THR A 86 -1.66 -8.26 9.34
N VAL A 87 -1.16 -7.03 9.51
CA VAL A 87 -0.29 -6.35 8.53
C VAL A 87 1.20 -6.59 8.80
N LEU A 88 1.51 -7.31 9.89
CA LEU A 88 2.87 -7.60 10.36
C LEU A 88 3.24 -9.08 10.18
N GLY A 89 4.53 -9.36 10.36
CA GLY A 89 5.09 -10.70 10.22
C GLY A 89 5.35 -11.08 8.76
N LYS A 90 5.67 -12.37 8.55
CA LYS A 90 6.00 -12.88 7.22
C LYS A 90 4.84 -12.61 6.25
N ASP A 91 5.17 -12.03 5.11
CA ASP A 91 4.24 -11.64 4.04
C ASP A 91 3.21 -10.56 4.45
N GLY A 92 3.39 -9.90 5.61
CA GLY A 92 2.56 -8.79 6.04
C GLY A 92 2.83 -7.52 5.22
N PHE A 93 1.77 -6.83 4.78
CA PHE A 93 1.87 -5.64 3.93
C PHE A 93 2.75 -4.53 4.54
N CYS A 94 2.51 -4.17 5.80
CA CYS A 94 3.31 -3.15 6.48
C CYS A 94 4.74 -3.66 6.72
N GLN A 95 4.88 -4.92 7.13
CA GLN A 95 6.19 -5.52 7.39
C GLN A 95 7.10 -5.49 6.17
N SER A 96 6.58 -5.83 4.98
CA SER A 96 7.42 -5.94 3.79
C SER A 96 8.11 -4.61 3.41
N CYS A 97 7.38 -3.50 3.46
CA CYS A 97 7.96 -2.18 3.22
C CYS A 97 8.89 -1.74 4.36
N HIS A 98 8.58 -2.11 5.59
CA HIS A 98 9.38 -1.74 6.76
C HIS A 98 10.69 -2.52 6.86
N ASP A 99 10.70 -3.79 6.47
CA ASP A 99 11.90 -4.60 6.28
C ASP A 99 12.76 -4.01 5.15
N TYR A 100 12.12 -3.70 4.01
CA TYR A 100 12.81 -3.10 2.86
C TYR A 100 13.46 -1.75 3.19
N ALA A 101 12.78 -0.92 3.98
CA ALA A 101 13.28 0.40 4.38
C ALA A 101 14.10 0.39 5.68
N ALA A 102 14.30 -0.79 6.30
CA ALA A 102 14.97 -0.97 7.60
C ALA A 102 14.39 -0.07 8.71
N VAL A 103 13.05 0.04 8.80
CA VAL A 103 12.36 0.87 9.80
C VAL A 103 11.52 -0.02 10.71
N LYS A 104 11.67 0.17 12.02
CA LYS A 104 10.89 -0.56 13.02
C LYS A 104 9.78 0.32 13.62
N PRO A 105 8.51 -0.09 13.55
CA PRO A 105 7.41 0.56 14.28
C PRO A 105 7.55 0.28 15.78
N ASP A 106 7.39 1.32 16.59
CA ASP A 106 7.53 1.31 18.04
C ASP A 106 6.29 0.77 18.76
N CYS A 107 5.09 1.17 18.33
CA CYS A 107 3.84 0.82 19.00
C CYS A 107 3.54 -0.70 19.03
N TRP A 108 4.01 -1.43 18.02
CA TRP A 108 3.56 -2.79 17.74
C TRP A 108 4.40 -3.88 18.39
N ASP A 109 5.51 -3.51 19.05
CA ASP A 109 6.25 -4.44 19.91
C ASP A 109 5.35 -5.00 21.03
N CYS A 110 4.34 -4.22 21.46
CA CYS A 110 3.33 -4.66 22.42
C CYS A 110 1.90 -4.71 21.85
N HIS A 111 1.56 -3.86 20.87
CA HIS A 111 0.19 -3.78 20.31
C HIS A 111 0.11 -4.28 18.88
N GLN A 112 0.08 -5.60 18.70
CA GLN A 112 -0.05 -6.20 17.37
C GLN A 112 -1.40 -5.83 16.72
N PRO A 113 -1.40 -5.12 15.59
CA PRO A 113 -2.63 -4.65 14.94
C PRO A 113 -3.39 -5.80 14.28
N LYS A 114 -4.69 -5.92 14.57
CA LYS A 114 -5.62 -6.84 13.88
C LYS A 114 -6.85 -6.10 13.34
N PRO A 115 -7.41 -6.50 12.19
CA PRO A 115 -8.67 -5.94 11.68
C PRO A 115 -9.79 -5.99 12.71
N GLY A 116 -10.55 -4.91 12.79
CA GLY A 116 -11.75 -4.87 13.64
C GLY A 116 -11.48 -4.79 15.14
N GLN A 117 -10.23 -4.60 15.59
CA GLN A 117 -9.97 -4.25 16.99
C GLN A 117 -10.62 -2.89 17.30
N LYS A 118 -11.73 -2.91 18.00
CA LYS A 118 -12.34 -1.70 18.55
C LYS A 118 -11.46 -1.21 19.70
N THR A 119 -10.92 0.00 19.57
CA THR A 119 -10.24 0.65 20.68
C THR A 119 -11.25 0.96 21.79
N ALA A 120 -10.97 0.56 23.02
CA ALA A 120 -11.74 1.00 24.18
C ALA A 120 -11.78 2.55 24.19
N GLY A 121 -12.97 3.14 24.06
CA GLY A 121 -13.15 4.59 24.03
C GLY A 121 -13.45 5.22 22.66
N ALA A 122 -13.67 4.44 21.59
CA ALA A 122 -14.28 4.97 20.38
C ALA A 122 -15.74 5.35 20.67
N ARG A 123 -16.00 6.62 21.02
CA ARG A 123 -17.35 7.17 20.98
C ARG A 123 -17.82 7.25 19.52
N PRO A 124 -19.11 6.98 19.25
CA PRO A 124 -19.67 6.98 17.90
C PRO A 124 -19.52 8.32 17.19
#